data_AF-A0A951EG85-F1
#
_entry.id   AF-A0A951EG85-F1
#
_cell.length_a   1.000
_cell.length_b   1.000
_cell.length_c   1.000
_cell.angle_alpha   90.00
_cell.angle_beta   90.00
_cell.angle_gamma   90.00
#
_symmetry.space_group_name_H-M   'P 1'
#
loop_
_entity.id
_entity.type
_entity.pdbx_description
1 polymer ?
#
loop_
_entity_poly.entity_id
_entity_poly.type
_entity_poly.pdbx_seq_one_letter_code
_entity_poly.pdbx_strand_id
1 'polypeptide(L)'
;MGVLAGALIAIAAGVKFFGGIWESNHLPGCDSQRARDTLSDIFKEKKLSPTGYNQVKTVSEANDKVVCQADLAMPDKGTIHVEYEFFWEGPKREIKYSITAPQ
;
A
#
# COMPACT_ATOMS: atom_id res chain seq x y z
N MET A 1 22.73 19.42 16.49
CA MET A 1 22.46 18.45 15.43
C MET A 1 20.95 18.42 15.23
N GLY A 2 20.43 19.26 14.33
CA GLY A 2 19.01 19.33 14.05
C GLY A 2 18.63 18.16 13.14
N VAL A 3 17.80 17.25 13.63
CA VAL A 3 17.08 16.32 12.77
C VAL A 3 16.14 17.14 11.91
N LEU A 4 16.49 17.35 10.64
CA LEU A 4 15.51 17.69 9.62
C LEU A 4 14.56 16.51 9.55
N ALA A 5 13.48 16.55 10.34
CA ALA A 5 12.31 15.74 10.09
C ALA A 5 11.75 16.23 8.75
N GLY A 6 12.25 15.65 7.65
CA GLY A 6 11.74 15.90 6.32
C GLY A 6 10.25 15.67 6.36
N ALA A 7 9.46 16.72 6.14
CA ALA A 7 8.02 16.59 6.16
C ALA A 7 7.61 15.63 5.04
N LEU A 8 6.67 14.73 5.31
CA LEU A 8 6.09 13.85 4.31
C LEU A 8 4.93 14.58 3.63
N ILE A 9 4.85 14.55 2.30
CA ILE A 9 3.69 15.01 1.53
C ILE A 9 2.93 13.82 0.98
N ALA A 10 1.62 13.81 1.14
CA ALA A 10 0.75 12.89 0.42
C ALA A 10 0.76 13.20 -1.09
N ILE A 11 1.19 12.24 -1.89
CA ILE A 11 1.31 12.35 -3.35
C ILE A 11 0.23 11.55 -4.09
N ALA A 12 -0.39 10.57 -3.43
CA ALA A 12 -1.56 9.87 -3.96
C ALA A 12 -2.36 9.24 -2.83
N ALA A 13 -3.68 9.18 -2.97
CA ALA A 13 -4.55 8.38 -2.12
C ALA A 13 -5.75 7.88 -2.95
N GLY A 14 -6.39 6.81 -2.50
CA GLY A 14 -7.59 6.31 -3.17
C GLY A 14 -8.12 5.02 -2.60
N VAL A 15 -9.26 4.59 -3.14
CA VAL A 15 -9.87 3.27 -2.91
C VAL A 15 -9.98 2.57 -4.26
N LYS A 16 -9.67 1.29 -4.31
CA LYS A 16 -9.73 0.48 -5.53
C LYS A 16 -10.29 -0.91 -5.24
N PHE A 17 -11.16 -1.38 -6.11
CA PHE A 17 -11.60 -2.78 -6.09
C PHE A 17 -10.51 -3.69 -6.66
N PHE A 18 -10.21 -4.80 -5.98
CA PHE A 18 -9.15 -5.73 -6.41
C PHE A 18 -9.59 -7.21 -6.47
N GLY A 19 -10.84 -7.54 -6.13
CA GLY A 19 -11.36 -8.91 -6.30
C GLY A 19 -12.67 -9.17 -5.55
N GLY A 20 -13.35 -10.27 -5.89
CA GLY A 20 -14.61 -10.66 -5.27
C GLY A 20 -14.50 -11.86 -4.31
N ILE A 21 -15.59 -12.14 -3.58
CA ILE A 21 -15.67 -13.25 -2.61
C ILE A 21 -15.51 -14.64 -3.22
N TRP A 22 -15.72 -14.78 -4.53
CA TRP A 22 -15.59 -16.05 -5.26
C TRP A 22 -14.15 -16.57 -5.37
N GLU A 23 -13.14 -15.72 -5.14
CA GLU A 23 -11.74 -16.12 -5.31
C GLU A 23 -11.08 -16.59 -3.99
N SER A 24 -11.55 -16.11 -2.83
CA SER A 24 -11.08 -16.51 -1.49
C SER A 24 -11.94 -15.84 -0.41
N ASN A 25 -12.25 -16.55 0.66
CA ASN A 25 -12.95 -16.01 1.85
C ASN A 25 -12.05 -15.16 2.77
N HIS A 26 -10.78 -14.99 2.42
CA HIS A 26 -9.81 -14.27 3.23
C HIS A 26 -9.22 -13.08 2.47
N LEU A 27 -8.90 -12.03 3.23
CA LEU A 27 -8.13 -10.90 2.72
C LEU A 27 -6.66 -11.29 2.54
N PRO A 28 -5.95 -10.71 1.56
CA PRO A 28 -4.53 -10.96 1.38
C PRO A 28 -3.73 -10.41 2.56
N GLY A 29 -2.71 -11.16 3.01
CA GLY A 29 -1.70 -10.63 3.93
C GLY A 29 -0.83 -9.55 3.27
N CYS A 30 -0.24 -8.67 4.08
CA CYS A 30 0.52 -7.51 3.60
C CYS A 30 1.68 -7.86 2.67
N ASP A 31 2.34 -9.01 2.90
CA ASP A 31 3.47 -9.51 2.12
C ASP A 31 3.09 -10.57 1.07
N SER A 32 1.79 -10.81 0.88
CA SER A 32 1.33 -11.77 -0.12
C SER A 32 1.60 -11.27 -1.55
N GLN A 33 1.75 -12.22 -2.48
CA GLN A 33 1.89 -11.89 -3.91
C GLN A 33 0.73 -11.01 -4.40
N ARG A 34 -0.51 -11.33 -3.97
CA ARG A 34 -1.71 -10.54 -4.33
C ARG A 34 -1.61 -9.09 -3.88
N ALA A 35 -1.08 -8.83 -2.68
CA ALA A 35 -0.90 -7.47 -2.19
C ALA A 35 0.15 -6.71 -3.02
N ARG A 36 1.29 -7.35 -3.30
CA ARG A 36 2.37 -6.79 -4.12
C ARG A 36 1.92 -6.49 -5.56
N ASP A 37 1.12 -7.37 -6.15
CA ASP A 37 0.56 -7.18 -7.49
C ASP A 37 -0.42 -6.00 -7.51
N THR A 38 -1.32 -5.92 -6.52
CA THR A 38 -2.30 -4.82 -6.40
C THR A 38 -1.60 -3.48 -6.23
N LEU A 39 -0.58 -3.40 -5.38
CA LEU A 39 0.24 -2.20 -5.22
C LEU A 39 0.99 -1.84 -6.51
N SER A 40 1.54 -2.83 -7.21
CA SER A 40 2.23 -2.62 -8.50
C SER A 40 1.29 -2.00 -9.53
N ASP A 41 0.03 -2.43 -9.58
CA ASP A 41 -0.96 -1.85 -10.48
C ASP A 41 -1.34 -0.43 -10.09
N ILE A 42 -1.48 -0.14 -8.79
CA ILE A 42 -1.68 1.24 -8.30
C ILE A 42 -0.48 2.13 -8.68
N PHE A 43 0.75 1.65 -8.50
CA PHE A 43 1.95 2.41 -8.86
C PHE A 43 2.01 2.70 -10.35
N LYS A 44 1.70 1.72 -11.21
CA LYS A 44 1.61 1.94 -12.66
C LYS A 44 0.57 3.02 -13.00
N GLU A 45 -0.62 2.97 -12.40
CA GLU A 45 -1.68 3.97 -12.60
C GLU A 45 -1.24 5.38 -12.16
N LYS A 46 -0.48 5.46 -11.06
CA LYS A 46 0.06 6.73 -10.53
C LYS A 46 1.39 7.13 -11.16
N LYS A 47 1.89 6.38 -12.16
CA LYS A 47 3.19 6.59 -12.82
C LYS A 47 4.37 6.64 -11.81
N LEU A 48 4.27 5.81 -10.78
CA LEU A 48 5.32 5.56 -9.81
C LEU A 48 6.10 4.29 -10.22
N SER A 49 7.41 4.33 -10.10
CA SER A 49 8.29 3.21 -10.45
C SER A 49 9.27 2.95 -9.30
N PRO A 50 8.79 2.41 -8.17
CA PRO A 50 9.67 1.99 -7.09
C PRO A 50 10.61 0.87 -7.56
N THR A 51 11.87 0.93 -7.14
CA THR A 51 12.90 -0.07 -7.48
C THR A 51 12.83 -1.30 -6.60
N GLY A 52 12.20 -1.20 -5.43
CA GLY A 52 12.04 -2.32 -4.50
C GLY A 52 11.35 -1.93 -3.21
N TYR A 53 11.02 -2.95 -2.41
CA TYR A 53 10.50 -2.79 -1.06
C TYR A 53 11.66 -2.79 -0.06
N ASN A 54 11.81 -1.71 0.70
CA ASN A 54 12.73 -1.64 1.82
C ASN A 54 12.14 -2.34 3.05
N GLN A 55 10.84 -2.14 3.28
CA GLN A 55 10.12 -2.75 4.38
C GLN A 55 8.66 -2.99 3.98
N VAL A 56 8.08 -4.09 4.46
CA VAL A 56 6.63 -4.33 4.47
C VAL A 56 6.29 -4.82 5.86
N LYS A 57 5.25 -4.25 6.49
CA LYS A 57 4.80 -4.65 7.81
C LYS A 57 3.28 -4.66 7.91
N THR A 58 2.78 -5.65 8.64
CA THR A 58 1.39 -5.72 9.07
C THR A 58 1.22 -4.88 10.32
N VAL A 59 0.39 -3.84 10.24
CA VAL A 59 0.05 -2.98 11.39
C VAL A 59 -1.10 -3.61 12.18
N SER A 60 -2.08 -4.18 11.49
CA SER A 60 -3.22 -4.87 12.10
C SER A 60 -3.76 -5.92 11.13
N GLU A 61 -4.20 -7.06 11.65
CA GLU A 61 -4.84 -8.11 10.87
C GLU A 61 -6.11 -8.58 11.59
N ALA A 62 -7.23 -8.50 10.88
CA ALA A 62 -8.55 -8.96 11.31
C ALA A 62 -9.23 -9.67 10.12
N ASN A 63 -10.29 -10.43 10.40
CA ASN A 63 -11.00 -11.18 9.35
C ASN A 63 -11.58 -10.28 8.26
N ASP A 64 -12.01 -9.08 8.62
CA ASP A 64 -12.68 -8.12 7.75
C ASP A 64 -11.76 -7.01 7.25
N LYS A 65 -10.56 -6.87 7.82
CA LYS A 65 -9.61 -5.80 7.52
C LYS A 65 -8.15 -6.18 7.79
N VAL A 66 -7.26 -5.85 6.86
CA VAL A 66 -5.81 -5.99 7.01
C VAL A 66 -5.17 -4.64 6.74
N VAL A 67 -4.46 -4.07 7.71
CA VAL A 67 -3.78 -2.77 7.61
C VAL A 67 -2.28 -3.00 7.49
N CYS A 68 -1.70 -2.38 6.49
CA CYS A 68 -0.33 -2.58 6.07
C CYS A 68 0.40 -1.25 5.90
N GLN A 69 1.70 -1.28 6.13
CA GLN A 69 2.61 -0.19 5.81
C GLN A 69 3.79 -0.75 5.02
N ALA A 70 4.18 -0.07 3.95
CA ALA A 70 5.31 -0.44 3.13
C ALA A 70 6.16 0.79 2.80
N ASP A 71 7.47 0.58 2.85
CA ASP A 71 8.47 1.57 2.49
C ASP A 71 9.12 1.10 1.20
N LEU A 72 9.05 1.91 0.15
CA LEU A 72 9.59 1.56 -1.16
C LEU A 72 10.68 2.53 -1.58
N ALA A 73 11.78 1.99 -2.08
CA ALA A 73 12.83 2.79 -2.68
C ALA A 73 12.38 3.33 -4.05
N MET A 74 12.58 4.62 -4.27
CA MET A 74 12.42 5.27 -5.57
C MET A 74 13.79 5.64 -6.13
N PRO A 75 14.01 5.58 -7.45
CA PRO A 75 15.32 5.86 -8.04
C PRO A 75 15.78 7.30 -7.80
N ASP A 76 14.85 8.27 -7.80
CA ASP A 76 15.18 9.71 -7.76
C ASP A 76 14.58 10.47 -6.57
N LYS A 77 13.79 9.81 -5.71
CA LYS A 77 12.94 10.49 -4.70
C LYS A 77 13.11 9.95 -3.27
N GLY A 78 14.17 9.20 -3.00
CA GLY A 78 14.38 8.57 -1.71
C GLY A 78 13.39 7.42 -1.48
N THR A 79 12.82 7.34 -0.27
CA THR A 79 11.85 6.29 0.09
C THR A 79 10.45 6.87 0.14
N ILE A 80 9.48 6.24 -0.54
CA ILE A 80 8.07 6.55 -0.37
C ILE A 80 7.46 5.65 0.70
N HIS A 81 6.56 6.20 1.50
CA HIS A 81 5.81 5.48 2.51
C HIS A 81 4.39 5.26 2.02
N VAL A 82 3.97 3.99 1.99
CA VAL A 82 2.66 3.57 1.53
C VAL A 82 1.92 2.95 2.69
N GLU A 83 0.82 3.58 3.09
CA GLU A 83 -0.15 3.00 4.00
C GLU A 83 -1.28 2.43 3.16
N TYR A 84 -1.64 1.17 3.37
CA TYR A 84 -2.71 0.53 2.64
C TYR A 84 -3.50 -0.43 3.53
N GLU A 85 -4.81 -0.46 3.33
CA GLU A 85 -5.70 -1.37 4.03
C GLU A 85 -6.56 -2.15 3.03
N PHE A 86 -6.59 -3.47 3.18
CA PHE A 86 -7.55 -4.33 2.52
C PHE A 86 -8.75 -4.49 3.41
N PHE A 87 -9.96 -4.37 2.85
CA PHE A 87 -11.20 -4.53 3.60
C PHE A 87 -12.30 -5.11 2.71
N TRP A 88 -13.32 -5.68 3.35
CA TRP A 88 -14.53 -6.11 2.67
C TRP A 88 -15.56 -4.98 2.63
N GLU A 89 -16.00 -4.64 1.43
CA GLU A 89 -17.14 -3.75 1.18
C GLU A 89 -18.28 -4.62 0.60
N GLY A 90 -19.05 -5.24 1.50
CA GLY A 90 -20.04 -6.26 1.12
C GLY A 90 -19.37 -7.49 0.48
N PRO A 91 -19.78 -7.95 -0.71
CA PRO A 91 -19.18 -9.11 -1.39
C PRO A 91 -17.86 -8.78 -2.13
N LYS A 92 -17.40 -7.53 -2.04
CA LYS A 92 -16.23 -7.01 -2.77
C LYS A 92 -15.06 -6.82 -1.83
N ARG A 93 -13.85 -7.06 -2.32
CA ARG A 93 -12.60 -6.72 -1.65
C ARG A 93 -12.06 -5.42 -2.23
N GLU A 94 -11.83 -4.46 -1.35
CA GLU A 94 -11.31 -3.15 -1.70
C GLU A 94 -9.99 -2.90 -0.99
N ILE A 95 -9.13 -2.13 -1.64
CA ILE A 95 -7.90 -1.60 -1.07
C ILE A 95 -8.03 -0.09 -0.98
N LYS A 96 -7.83 0.45 0.21
CA LYS A 96 -7.59 1.88 0.39
C LYS A 96 -6.09 2.08 0.55
N TYR A 97 -5.55 3.12 -0.07
CA TYR A 97 -4.13 3.42 0.00
C TYR A 97 -3.88 4.91 0.14
N SER A 98 -2.75 5.23 0.77
CA SER A 98 -2.17 6.56 0.88
C SER A 98 -0.67 6.45 0.65
N ILE A 99 -0.16 7.23 -0.30
CA ILE A 99 1.25 7.27 -0.67
C ILE A 99 1.77 8.64 -0.28
N THR A 100 2.81 8.64 0.54
CA THR A 100 3.51 9.83 0.97
C THR A 100 4.98 9.77 0.55
N ALA A 101 5.56 10.91 0.22
CA ALA A 101 6.96 11.05 -0.16
C ALA A 101 7.64 12.10 0.72
N PRO A 102 8.95 11.97 1.00
CA PRO A 102 9.73 13.02 1.63
C PRO A 102 9.71 14.29 0.76
N GLN A 103 9.56 15.45 1.41
CA GLN A 103 9.67 16.78 0.82
C GLN A 103 11.05 17.07 0.25
#